data_AF-A0AA86MMA5-F1
#
_entry.id   AF-A0AA86MMA5-F1
#
_cell.length_a   1.000
_cell.length_b   1.000
_cell.length_c   1.000
_cell.angle_alpha   90.00
_cell.angle_beta   90.00
_cell.angle_gamma   90.00
#
_symmetry.space_group_name_H-M   'P 1'
#
loop_
_entity.id
_entity.type
_entity.pdbx_description
1 polymer ?
#
loop_
_entity_poly.entity_id
_entity_poly.type
_entity_poly.pdbx_seq_one_letter_code
_entity_poly.pdbx_strand_id
1 'polypeptide(L)'
;MAGAPKGNTNAKGNKGGAPKGNKNAVGNKGGAPIGNLNNLQHGNYYDPTKHLEKDFLKKYIPTATKNIIKETAESGISALEMLWTNIQIQFAAIIRSQKIMFVKSKNEMIKEIKKSKTKSKTRNTEKTSNNEAEEEFEFQFAWDRQATFLNSQSRAMTTLQNMIIKYEELLHENWELATEEQKLRIQKLKKEIENSIDSNDSDSKKVNSTQKLDSILDQLTGDDNE
;
A
#
# COMPACT_ATOMS: atom_id res chain seq x y z
N MET A 1 9.49 9.27 -49.93
CA MET A 1 8.30 8.60 -49.37
C MET A 1 7.53 8.00 -50.53
N ALA A 2 7.44 6.67 -50.59
CA ALA A 2 6.56 6.01 -51.57
C ALA A 2 5.11 6.21 -51.12
N GLY A 3 4.27 6.72 -52.01
CA GLY A 3 2.85 6.94 -51.75
C GLY A 3 2.06 5.63 -51.63
N ALA A 4 0.78 5.75 -51.26
CA ALA A 4 -0.11 4.60 -51.15
C ALA A 4 -0.17 3.80 -52.47
N PRO A 5 -0.31 2.45 -52.41
CA PRO A 5 -0.41 1.60 -53.59
C PRO A 5 -1.52 2.07 -54.55
N LYS A 6 -1.24 2.05 -55.85
CA LYS A 6 -2.17 2.48 -56.91
C LYS A 6 -3.44 1.61 -56.84
N GLY A 7 -4.58 2.21 -56.46
CA GLY A 7 -5.88 1.51 -56.35
C GLY A 7 -6.46 1.37 -54.93
N ASN A 8 -5.75 1.80 -53.88
CA ASN A 8 -6.27 1.74 -52.50
C ASN A 8 -7.41 2.75 -52.25
N THR A 9 -8.60 2.27 -51.89
CA THR A 9 -9.79 3.08 -51.60
C THR A 9 -9.92 3.50 -50.13
N ASN A 10 -9.10 2.97 -49.22
CA ASN A 10 -9.17 3.23 -47.78
C ASN A 10 -8.78 4.67 -47.39
N ALA A 11 -8.20 5.44 -48.31
CA ALA A 11 -7.83 6.85 -48.13
C ALA A 11 -8.65 7.81 -49.02
N LYS A 12 -9.76 7.34 -49.62
CA LYS A 12 -10.60 8.15 -50.51
C LYS A 12 -11.23 9.31 -49.73
N GLY A 13 -10.70 10.52 -49.89
CA GLY A 13 -11.12 11.74 -49.18
C GLY A 13 -10.16 12.21 -48.09
N ASN A 14 -9.18 11.40 -47.70
CA ASN A 14 -8.17 11.78 -46.72
C ASN A 14 -6.98 12.41 -47.45
N LYS A 15 -6.78 13.72 -47.31
CA LYS A 15 -5.77 14.46 -48.10
C LYS A 15 -4.30 14.15 -47.74
N GLY A 16 -4.05 13.27 -46.77
CA GLY A 16 -2.71 12.84 -46.37
C GLY A 16 -1.88 14.00 -45.81
N GLY A 17 -1.57 13.95 -44.51
CA GLY A 17 -0.73 14.95 -43.84
C GLY A 17 -1.51 16.08 -43.18
N ALA A 18 -0.77 17.06 -42.67
CA ALA A 18 -1.32 18.17 -41.89
C ALA A 18 -2.32 19.01 -42.69
N PRO A 19 -3.32 19.63 -42.04
CA PRO A 19 -4.30 20.50 -42.69
C PRO A 19 -3.64 21.56 -43.58
N LYS A 20 -4.22 21.80 -44.77
CA LYS A 20 -3.72 22.80 -45.72
C LYS A 20 -3.71 24.18 -45.05
N GLY A 21 -2.53 24.77 -44.86
CA GLY A 21 -2.35 26.04 -44.15
C GLY A 21 -1.90 25.93 -42.68
N ASN A 22 -1.56 24.73 -42.18
CA ASN A 22 -0.97 24.57 -40.85
C ASN A 22 0.36 25.34 -40.73
N LYS A 23 0.38 26.37 -39.87
CA LYS A 23 1.57 27.19 -39.60
C LYS A 23 2.54 26.56 -38.59
N ASN A 24 2.13 25.52 -37.86
CA ASN A 24 2.90 24.90 -36.77
C ASN A 24 4.14 24.12 -37.24
N ALA A 25 4.26 23.87 -38.55
CA ALA A 25 5.40 23.16 -39.15
C ALA A 25 6.10 23.99 -40.24
N VAL A 26 5.79 25.29 -40.37
CA VAL A 26 6.43 26.16 -41.37
C VAL A 26 7.92 26.25 -41.06
N GLY A 27 8.75 25.75 -41.98
CA GLY A 27 10.21 25.68 -41.84
C GLY A 27 10.78 24.31 -41.44
N ASN A 28 9.95 23.37 -40.96
CA ASN A 28 10.39 22.00 -40.68
C ASN A 28 10.14 21.10 -41.90
N LYS A 29 11.19 20.42 -42.39
CA LYS A 29 11.11 19.54 -43.58
C LYS A 29 10.31 18.25 -43.35
N GLY A 30 9.72 18.07 -42.18
CA GLY A 30 9.03 16.85 -41.76
C GLY A 30 10.01 15.70 -41.51
N GLY A 31 9.69 14.87 -40.52
CA GLY A 31 10.54 13.76 -40.10
C GLY A 31 11.46 14.09 -38.91
N ALA A 32 12.11 13.05 -38.41
CA ALA A 32 13.09 13.18 -37.34
C ALA A 32 14.29 14.05 -37.80
N PRO A 33 14.92 14.82 -36.90
CA PRO A 33 16.12 15.59 -37.22
C PRO A 33 17.21 14.72 -37.88
N ILE A 34 17.97 15.30 -38.81
CA ILE A 34 19.10 14.62 -39.44
C ILE A 34 20.09 14.16 -38.34
N GLY A 35 20.49 12.89 -38.33
CA GLY A 35 21.33 12.33 -37.26
C GLY A 35 20.58 11.85 -36.00
N ASN A 36 19.23 11.82 -36.01
CA ASN A 36 18.48 11.19 -34.93
C ASN A 36 18.67 9.66 -34.95
N LEU A 37 19.48 9.15 -34.03
CA LEU A 37 19.76 7.72 -33.86
C LEU A 37 18.73 7.00 -32.96
N ASN A 38 17.72 7.70 -32.42
CA ASN A 38 16.78 7.12 -31.44
C ASN A 38 15.89 5.99 -31.99
N ASN A 39 15.87 5.75 -33.30
CA ASN A 39 15.14 4.62 -33.91
C ASN A 39 16.03 3.38 -34.15
N LEU A 40 17.34 3.46 -33.87
CA LEU A 40 18.23 2.33 -34.03
C LEU A 40 18.10 1.39 -32.85
N GLN A 41 17.52 0.21 -33.09
CA GLN A 41 17.32 -0.82 -32.07
C GLN A 41 18.48 -1.83 -32.01
N HIS A 42 19.39 -1.82 -33.00
CA HIS A 42 20.52 -2.75 -33.13
C HIS A 42 21.75 -2.08 -33.82
N GLY A 43 22.97 -2.60 -33.59
CA GLY A 43 24.22 -2.22 -34.30
C GLY A 43 25.18 -1.30 -33.52
N ASN A 44 26.34 -0.95 -34.10
CA ASN A 44 27.43 -0.22 -33.40
C ASN A 44 27.08 1.19 -32.91
N TYR A 45 26.04 1.82 -33.46
CA TYR A 45 25.56 3.14 -33.05
C TYR A 45 24.36 3.08 -32.10
N TYR A 46 24.05 1.89 -31.59
CA TYR A 46 23.08 1.67 -30.52
C TYR A 46 23.64 2.22 -29.21
N ASP A 47 22.88 3.06 -28.53
CA ASP A 47 23.21 3.60 -27.20
C ASP A 47 22.39 2.84 -26.14
N PRO A 48 23.00 1.89 -25.39
CA PRO A 48 22.31 1.09 -24.38
C PRO A 48 21.70 1.96 -23.26
N THR A 49 22.22 3.17 -23.05
CA THR A 49 21.72 4.06 -21.98
C THR A 49 20.34 4.66 -22.30
N LYS A 50 19.95 4.69 -23.59
CA LYS A 50 18.64 5.18 -24.06
C LYS A 50 17.56 4.10 -24.11
N HIS A 51 17.98 2.84 -24.15
CA HIS A 51 17.13 1.67 -24.24
C HIS A 51 17.39 0.77 -23.02
N LEU A 52 16.69 1.08 -21.92
CA LEU A 52 16.71 0.27 -20.69
C LEU A 52 16.36 -1.19 -21.04
N GLU A 53 17.05 -2.17 -20.45
CA GLU A 53 16.92 -3.61 -20.76
C GLU A 53 15.48 -4.17 -20.67
N LYS A 54 14.54 -3.47 -20.02
CA LYS A 54 13.12 -3.85 -19.87
C LYS A 54 12.18 -2.84 -20.53
N ASP A 55 12.26 -2.69 -21.85
CA ASP A 55 11.42 -1.76 -22.63
C ASP A 55 9.90 -2.03 -22.51
N PHE A 56 9.48 -3.25 -22.14
CA PHE A 56 8.07 -3.59 -21.90
C PHE A 56 7.44 -2.79 -20.74
N LEU A 57 8.13 -2.68 -19.61
CA LEU A 57 7.59 -2.04 -18.40
C LEU A 57 7.60 -0.51 -18.50
N LYS A 58 8.41 0.05 -19.41
CA LYS A 58 8.56 1.50 -19.59
C LYS A 58 7.26 2.18 -20.02
N LYS A 59 6.40 1.49 -20.77
CA LYS A 59 5.10 2.02 -21.25
C LYS A 59 4.02 2.05 -20.16
N TYR A 60 4.10 1.14 -19.20
CA TYR A 60 3.01 0.91 -18.24
C TYR A 60 3.30 1.43 -16.83
N ILE A 61 4.56 1.75 -16.54
CA ILE A 61 4.98 2.19 -15.21
C ILE A 61 5.27 3.71 -15.19
N PRO A 62 4.77 4.47 -14.20
CA PRO A 62 5.11 5.89 -14.00
C PRO A 62 6.61 6.14 -13.78
N THR A 63 7.07 7.35 -14.11
CA THR A 63 8.49 7.73 -14.00
C THR A 63 9.03 7.61 -12.57
N ALA A 64 8.24 7.96 -11.56
CA ALA A 64 8.63 7.83 -10.14
C ALA A 64 8.95 6.37 -9.78
N THR A 65 8.11 5.43 -10.19
CA THR A 65 8.30 4.00 -9.93
C THR A 65 9.53 3.44 -10.67
N LYS A 66 9.87 3.98 -11.84
CA LYS A 66 11.11 3.60 -12.55
C LYS A 66 12.35 3.99 -11.76
N ASN A 67 12.38 5.20 -11.21
CA ASN A 67 13.50 5.67 -10.40
C ASN A 67 13.69 4.79 -9.17
N ILE A 68 12.60 4.44 -8.48
CA ILE A 68 12.65 3.52 -7.32
C ILE A 68 13.23 2.16 -7.71
N ILE A 69 12.75 1.55 -8.81
CA ILE A 69 13.26 0.25 -9.28
C ILE A 69 14.75 0.33 -9.60
N LYS A 70 15.17 1.42 -10.27
CA LYS A 70 16.56 1.65 -10.63
C LYS A 70 17.44 1.81 -9.38
N GLU A 71 17.05 2.69 -8.46
CA GLU A 71 17.77 2.91 -7.20
C GLU A 71 17.87 1.63 -6.38
N THR A 72 16.80 0.83 -6.34
CA THR A 72 16.79 -0.45 -5.61
C THR A 72 17.75 -1.46 -6.24
N ALA A 73 17.80 -1.54 -7.57
CA ALA A 73 18.73 -2.40 -8.28
C ALA A 73 20.20 -1.93 -8.13
N GLU A 74 20.44 -0.62 -8.18
CA GLU A 74 21.76 -0.01 -8.04
C GLU A 74 22.31 -0.09 -6.60
N SER A 75 21.42 -0.12 -5.60
CA SER A 75 21.81 -0.22 -4.18
C SER A 75 22.41 -1.58 -3.81
N GLY A 76 22.33 -2.59 -4.69
CA GLY A 76 22.90 -3.92 -4.43
C GLY A 76 22.26 -4.65 -3.24
N ILE A 77 21.07 -4.24 -2.82
CA ILE A 77 20.35 -4.83 -1.69
C ILE A 77 20.00 -6.28 -2.05
N SER A 78 20.43 -7.23 -1.22
CA SER A 78 20.12 -8.65 -1.43
C SER A 78 18.63 -8.91 -1.26
N ALA A 79 18.11 -9.96 -1.91
CA ALA A 79 16.72 -10.37 -1.74
C ALA A 79 16.37 -10.64 -0.25
N LEU A 80 17.35 -11.13 0.52
CA LEU A 80 17.23 -11.37 1.95
C LEU A 80 17.04 -10.06 2.73
N GLU A 81 17.87 -9.04 2.49
CA GLU A 81 17.74 -7.73 3.17
C GLU A 81 16.45 -7.00 2.77
N MET A 82 16.01 -7.14 1.51
CA MET A 82 14.72 -6.61 1.07
C MET A 82 13.54 -7.29 1.80
N LEU A 83 13.59 -8.61 1.99
CA LEU A 83 12.59 -9.34 2.75
C LEU A 83 12.59 -8.92 4.22
N TRP A 84 13.76 -8.76 4.83
CA TRP A 84 13.90 -8.25 6.20
C TRP A 84 13.28 -6.85 6.36
N THR A 85 13.58 -5.95 5.43
CA THR A 85 13.03 -4.58 5.44
C THR A 85 11.49 -4.62 5.37
N ASN A 86 10.93 -5.50 4.54
CA ASN A 86 9.47 -5.68 4.46
C ASN A 86 8.87 -6.23 5.77
N ILE A 87 9.54 -7.18 6.43
CA ILE A 87 9.12 -7.69 7.75
C ILE A 87 9.04 -6.54 8.75
N GLN A 88 10.07 -5.68 8.81
CA GLN A 88 10.09 -4.53 9.71
C GLN A 88 8.98 -3.52 9.41
N ILE A 89 8.77 -3.19 8.13
CA ILE A 89 7.70 -2.28 7.69
C ILE A 89 6.33 -2.85 8.08
N GLN A 90 6.09 -4.14 7.82
CA GLN A 90 4.82 -4.78 8.12
C GLN A 90 4.56 -4.83 9.64
N PHE A 91 5.56 -5.18 10.44
CA PHE A 91 5.47 -5.16 11.89
C PHE A 91 5.16 -3.75 12.43
N ALA A 92 5.88 -2.73 11.95
CA ALA A 92 5.62 -1.34 12.31
C ALA A 92 4.21 -0.88 11.89
N ALA A 93 3.73 -1.30 10.71
CA ALA A 93 2.39 -0.98 10.24
C ALA A 93 1.31 -1.61 11.13
N ILE A 94 1.52 -2.84 11.62
CA ILE A 94 0.60 -3.51 12.56
C ILE A 94 0.54 -2.77 13.90
N ILE A 95 1.69 -2.39 14.46
CA ILE A 95 1.71 -1.61 15.72
C ILE A 95 1.05 -0.24 15.52
N ARG A 96 1.30 0.42 14.39
CA ARG A 96 0.66 1.70 14.07
C ARG A 96 -0.85 1.56 13.88
N SER A 97 -1.32 0.47 13.25
CA SER A 97 -2.75 0.27 12.99
C SER A 97 -3.54 0.07 14.29
N GLN A 98 -2.94 -0.58 15.30
CA GLN A 98 -3.54 -0.68 16.64
C GLN A 98 -3.91 0.69 17.23
N LYS A 99 -3.09 1.73 16.99
CA LYS A 99 -3.37 3.09 17.47
C LYS A 99 -4.46 3.79 16.67
N ILE A 100 -4.57 3.53 15.37
CA ILE A 100 -5.48 4.23 14.46
C ILE A 100 -6.89 3.61 14.51
N MET A 101 -6.98 2.28 14.55
CA MET A 101 -8.25 1.55 14.46
C MET A 101 -8.89 1.26 15.82
N PHE A 102 -8.30 1.76 16.91
CA PHE A 102 -8.77 1.54 18.28
C PHE A 102 -10.22 2.00 18.48
N VAL A 103 -11.06 1.10 19.00
CA VAL A 103 -12.42 1.39 19.47
C VAL A 103 -12.37 1.65 20.97
N LYS A 104 -12.81 2.83 21.42
CA LYS A 104 -12.74 3.27 22.82
C LYS A 104 -13.87 2.73 23.68
N SER A 105 -15.06 2.53 23.11
CA SER A 105 -16.25 2.12 23.86
C SER A 105 -17.21 1.30 23.01
N LYS A 106 -17.96 0.40 23.66
CA LYS A 106 -19.02 -0.42 23.04
C LYS A 106 -20.08 0.43 22.33
N ASN A 107 -20.36 1.63 22.85
CA ASN A 107 -21.39 2.53 22.32
C ASN A 107 -20.82 3.56 21.33
N GLU A 108 -19.54 3.43 20.93
CA GLU A 108 -18.93 4.32 19.95
C GLU A 108 -19.57 4.12 18.58
N MET A 109 -19.94 5.23 17.95
CA MET A 109 -20.53 5.25 16.61
C MET A 109 -19.88 6.39 15.82
N ILE A 110 -19.33 6.06 14.65
CA ILE A 110 -18.83 7.05 13.70
C ILE A 110 -19.94 7.34 12.70
N LYS A 111 -20.15 8.62 12.44
CA LYS A 111 -21.14 9.13 11.49
C LYS A 111 -20.39 9.83 10.36
N GLU A 112 -20.50 9.31 9.15
CA GLU A 112 -19.94 9.93 7.95
C GLU A 112 -21.06 10.37 7.01
N ILE A 113 -20.88 11.52 6.34
CA ILE A 113 -21.85 12.02 5.35
C ILE A 113 -21.67 11.19 4.07
N LYS A 114 -22.66 10.37 3.76
CA LYS A 114 -22.67 9.56 2.54
C LYS A 114 -23.10 10.39 1.34
N LYS A 115 -24.07 11.28 1.54
CA LYS A 115 -24.64 12.11 0.47
C LYS A 115 -25.27 13.37 1.05
N SER A 116 -24.95 14.52 0.48
CA SER A 116 -25.68 15.76 0.72
C SER A 116 -26.32 16.20 -0.60
N LYS A 117 -27.64 16.40 -0.59
CA LYS A 117 -28.38 17.01 -1.69
C LYS A 117 -28.98 18.31 -1.21
N THR A 118 -28.55 19.41 -1.82
CA THR A 118 -29.20 20.71 -1.64
C THR A 118 -30.04 21.00 -2.88
N LYS A 119 -31.37 21.09 -2.71
CA LYS A 119 -32.26 21.56 -3.78
C LYS A 119 -32.53 23.05 -3.56
N SER A 120 -31.91 23.92 -4.37
CA SER A 120 -32.28 25.33 -4.44
C SER A 120 -33.41 25.51 -5.45
N LYS A 121 -34.60 25.94 -5.01
CA LYS A 121 -35.70 26.29 -5.91
C LYS A 121 -35.54 27.76 -6.34
N THR A 122 -35.11 27.98 -7.58
CA THR A 122 -35.04 29.33 -8.19
C THR A 122 -36.43 29.76 -8.68
N ARG A 123 -37.37 30.04 -7.77
CA ARG A 123 -38.63 30.71 -8.13
C ARG A 123 -38.88 31.87 -7.17
N ASN A 124 -38.60 33.08 -7.66
CA ASN A 124 -38.85 34.33 -6.96
C ASN A 124 -40.36 34.59 -6.92
N THR A 125 -41.02 34.08 -5.88
CA THR A 125 -42.32 34.56 -5.43
C THR A 125 -42.25 34.70 -3.92
N GLU A 126 -42.56 35.89 -3.41
CA GLU A 126 -42.31 36.41 -2.05
C GLU A 126 -42.80 35.58 -0.85
N LYS A 127 -43.36 34.38 -1.04
CA LYS A 127 -44.02 33.65 0.05
C LYS A 127 -43.59 32.21 0.32
N THR A 128 -42.58 31.63 -0.35
CA THR A 128 -42.04 30.31 0.08
C THR A 128 -40.70 29.98 -0.55
N SER A 129 -39.60 30.52 -0.01
CA SER A 129 -38.25 30.03 -0.29
C SER A 129 -37.92 28.87 0.65
N ASN A 130 -38.49 27.69 0.39
CA ASN A 130 -38.10 26.48 1.13
C ASN A 130 -36.88 25.84 0.45
N ASN A 131 -35.70 26.05 1.03
CA ASN A 131 -34.51 25.27 0.73
C ASN A 131 -34.64 23.93 1.47
N GLU A 132 -34.80 22.83 0.73
CA GLU A 132 -34.77 21.47 1.28
C GLU A 132 -33.36 20.90 1.10
N ALA A 133 -32.71 20.62 2.24
CA ALA A 133 -31.44 19.90 2.29
C ALA A 133 -31.71 18.48 2.83
N GLU A 134 -31.32 17.46 2.05
CA GLU A 134 -31.36 16.05 2.44
C GLU A 134 -29.91 15.59 2.69
N GLU A 135 -29.62 15.16 3.92
CA GLU A 135 -28.33 14.56 4.30
C GLU A 135 -28.53 13.07 4.65
N GLU A 136 -27.89 12.19 3.89
CA GLU A 136 -27.80 10.76 4.17
C GLU A 136 -26.47 10.48 4.90
N PHE A 137 -26.56 9.80 6.04
CA PHE A 137 -25.40 9.44 6.84
C PHE A 137 -25.16 7.94 6.83
N GLU A 138 -23.88 7.56 6.74
CA GLU A 138 -23.42 6.20 6.97
C GLU A 138 -22.93 6.08 8.41
N PHE A 139 -23.40 5.04 9.10
CA PHE A 139 -23.04 4.78 10.48
C PHE A 139 -22.17 3.54 10.54
N GLN A 140 -21.00 3.68 11.17
CA GLN A 140 -20.13 2.55 11.49
C GLN A 140 -20.19 2.29 13.00
N PHE A 141 -20.70 1.11 13.36
CA PHE A 141 -20.82 0.70 14.75
C PHE A 141 -19.49 0.17 15.30
N ALA A 142 -19.29 0.35 16.61
CA ALA A 142 -18.10 -0.13 17.32
C ALA A 142 -17.80 -1.62 17.09
N TRP A 143 -18.81 -2.49 17.17
CA TRP A 143 -18.63 -3.93 17.03
C TRP A 143 -18.22 -4.34 15.61
N ASP A 144 -18.74 -3.69 14.58
CA ASP A 144 -18.41 -3.96 13.18
C ASP A 144 -16.99 -3.50 12.82
N ARG A 145 -16.61 -2.31 13.32
CA ARG A 145 -15.23 -1.80 13.22
C ARG A 145 -14.24 -2.71 13.93
N GLN A 146 -14.57 -3.19 15.13
CA GLN A 146 -13.73 -4.13 15.88
C GLN A 146 -13.57 -5.46 15.15
N ALA A 147 -14.66 -6.02 14.60
CA ALA A 147 -14.61 -7.25 13.82
C ALA A 147 -13.74 -7.10 12.55
N THR A 148 -13.93 -6.00 11.82
CA THR A 148 -13.12 -5.66 10.65
C THR A 148 -11.65 -5.50 11.01
N PHE A 149 -11.36 -4.81 12.10
CA PHE A 149 -10.00 -4.64 12.62
C PHE A 149 -9.35 -5.99 12.93
N LEU A 150 -9.99 -6.85 13.73
CA LEU A 150 -9.46 -8.16 14.09
C LEU A 150 -9.21 -9.05 12.86
N ASN A 151 -10.12 -9.03 11.89
CA ASN A 151 -9.95 -9.79 10.64
C ASN A 151 -8.74 -9.25 9.83
N SER A 152 -8.64 -7.93 9.67
CA SER A 152 -7.51 -7.30 8.97
C SER A 152 -6.18 -7.57 9.68
N GLN A 153 -6.16 -7.52 11.01
CA GLN A 153 -4.99 -7.77 11.83
C GLN A 153 -4.55 -9.25 11.75
N SER A 154 -5.49 -10.19 11.84
CA SER A 154 -5.21 -11.62 11.68
C SER A 154 -4.54 -11.91 10.34
N ARG A 155 -5.07 -11.37 9.24
CA ARG A 155 -4.46 -11.49 7.91
C ARG A 155 -3.06 -10.89 7.86
N ALA A 156 -2.88 -9.69 8.42
CA ALA A 156 -1.57 -9.03 8.46
C ALA A 156 -0.54 -9.86 9.27
N MET A 157 -0.96 -10.43 10.40
CA MET A 157 -0.11 -11.31 11.22
C MET A 157 0.27 -12.59 10.46
N THR A 158 -0.67 -13.23 9.76
CA THR A 158 -0.36 -14.40 8.92
C THR A 158 0.66 -14.05 7.83
N THR A 159 0.51 -12.88 7.18
CA THR A 159 1.50 -12.45 6.17
C THR A 159 2.88 -12.21 6.78
N LEU A 160 2.94 -11.59 7.97
CA LEU A 160 4.19 -11.35 8.69
C LEU A 160 4.86 -12.68 9.08
N GLN A 161 4.11 -13.63 9.62
CA GLN A 161 4.61 -14.97 9.96
C GLN A 161 5.17 -15.68 8.71
N ASN A 162 4.46 -15.64 7.59
CA ASN A 162 4.92 -16.23 6.35
C ASN A 162 6.20 -15.56 5.81
N MET A 163 6.33 -14.24 5.96
CA MET A 163 7.57 -13.54 5.59
C MET A 163 8.75 -13.94 6.49
N ILE A 164 8.51 -14.09 7.79
CA ILE A 164 9.53 -14.55 8.75
C ILE A 164 9.97 -15.99 8.41
N ILE A 165 9.03 -16.89 8.11
CA ILE A 165 9.35 -18.28 7.72
C ILE A 165 10.23 -18.28 6.46
N LYS A 166 9.83 -17.55 5.41
CA LYS A 166 10.62 -17.44 4.18
C LYS A 166 12.01 -16.84 4.41
N TYR A 167 12.11 -15.89 5.34
CA TYR A 167 13.39 -15.30 5.72
C TYR A 167 14.29 -16.32 6.43
N GLU A 168 13.72 -17.13 7.32
CA GLU A 168 14.43 -18.26 7.95
C GLU A 168 14.86 -19.31 6.93
N GLU A 169 14.01 -19.68 5.98
CA GLU A 169 14.34 -20.62 4.90
C GLU A 169 15.54 -20.13 4.09
N LEU A 170 15.49 -18.91 3.57
CA LEU A 170 16.59 -18.31 2.78
C LEU A 170 17.88 -18.15 3.60
N LEU A 171 17.76 -17.90 4.91
CA LEU A 171 18.90 -17.78 5.80
C LEU A 171 19.52 -19.14 6.12
N HIS A 172 18.71 -20.20 6.25
CA HIS A 172 19.19 -21.58 6.41
C HIS A 172 19.82 -22.15 5.13
N GLU A 173 19.34 -21.77 3.94
CA GLU A 173 19.93 -22.18 2.66
C GLU A 173 21.40 -21.74 2.52
N ASN A 174 21.78 -20.62 3.14
CA ASN A 174 23.14 -20.09 3.15
C ASN A 174 23.69 -19.97 4.58
N TRP A 175 23.40 -20.93 5.45
CA TRP A 175 23.69 -20.83 6.89
C TRP A 175 25.17 -20.57 7.23
N GLU A 176 26.09 -21.06 6.41
CA GLU A 176 27.54 -20.87 6.55
C GLU A 176 28.01 -19.46 6.12
N LEU A 177 27.25 -18.79 5.23
CA LEU A 177 27.51 -17.42 4.78
C LEU A 177 26.65 -16.38 5.51
N ALA A 178 25.62 -16.83 6.25
CA ALA A 178 24.74 -15.98 7.03
C ALA A 178 25.48 -15.37 8.22
N THR A 179 25.47 -14.04 8.31
CA THR A 179 26.16 -13.30 9.38
C THR A 179 25.47 -13.55 10.73
N GLU A 180 26.24 -13.62 11.83
CA GLU A 180 25.67 -13.78 13.19
C GLU A 180 24.60 -12.73 13.52
N GLU A 181 24.79 -11.51 13.03
CA GLU A 181 23.82 -10.43 13.15
C GLU A 181 22.46 -10.79 12.55
N GLN A 182 22.43 -11.43 11.38
CA GLN A 182 21.18 -11.82 10.70
C GLN A 182 20.43 -12.90 11.48
N LYS A 183 21.17 -13.83 12.11
CA LYS A 183 20.60 -14.86 13.00
C LYS A 183 19.98 -14.24 14.24
N LEU A 184 20.68 -13.29 14.86
CA LEU A 184 20.25 -12.62 16.09
C LEU A 184 19.00 -11.74 15.86
N ARG A 185 18.91 -11.07 14.70
CA ARG A 185 17.76 -10.22 14.33
C ARG A 185 16.43 -10.98 14.37
N ILE A 186 16.38 -12.21 13.84
CA ILE A 186 15.18 -13.04 13.87
C ILE A 186 14.78 -13.40 15.30
N GLN A 187 15.75 -13.87 16.10
CA GLN A 187 15.50 -14.27 17.48
C GLN A 187 14.94 -13.11 18.30
N LYS A 188 15.52 -11.91 18.12
CA LYS A 188 15.03 -10.68 18.75
C LYS A 188 13.59 -10.36 18.30
N LEU A 189 13.31 -10.43 17.01
CA LEU A 189 11.99 -10.11 16.47
C LEU A 189 10.92 -11.10 16.94
N LYS A 190 11.23 -12.40 16.99
CA LYS A 190 10.33 -13.42 17.58
C LYS A 190 10.01 -13.10 19.04
N LYS A 191 11.03 -12.75 19.82
CA LYS A 191 10.87 -12.37 21.23
C LYS A 191 10.05 -11.08 21.40
N GLU A 192 10.23 -10.10 20.53
CA GLU A 192 9.43 -8.87 20.54
C GLU A 192 7.97 -9.13 20.18
N ILE A 193 7.70 -10.02 19.21
CA ILE A 193 6.34 -10.46 18.88
C ILE A 193 5.70 -11.17 20.07
N GLU A 194 6.40 -12.11 20.70
CA GLU A 194 5.92 -12.86 21.87
C GLU A 194 5.60 -11.92 23.04
N ASN A 195 6.52 -11.02 23.39
CA ASN A 195 6.30 -9.99 24.42
C ASN A 195 5.11 -9.06 24.08
N SER A 196 4.92 -8.72 22.81
CA SER A 196 3.80 -7.86 22.38
C SER A 196 2.45 -8.58 22.49
N ILE A 197 2.44 -9.91 22.37
CA ILE A 197 1.24 -10.74 22.59
C ILE A 197 0.97 -10.83 24.10
N ASP A 198 1.97 -11.12 24.92
CA ASP A 198 1.84 -11.27 26.38
C ASP A 198 1.47 -9.96 27.10
N SER A 199 1.86 -8.80 26.56
CA SER A 199 1.47 -7.50 27.10
C SER A 199 -0.05 -7.23 26.99
N ASN A 200 -0.77 -7.97 26.13
CA ASN A 200 -2.23 -7.93 26.08
C ASN A 200 -2.90 -8.93 27.04
N ASP A 201 -2.13 -9.85 27.63
CA ASP A 201 -2.61 -10.87 28.59
C ASP A 201 -2.17 -10.58 30.04
N SER A 202 -1.30 -9.59 30.26
CA SER A 202 -0.85 -9.20 31.60
C SER A 202 -1.94 -8.56 32.48
N ASP A 203 -3.03 -8.08 31.88
CA ASP A 203 -4.23 -7.65 32.63
C ASP A 203 -5.12 -8.84 33.04
N SER A 204 -5.02 -10.01 32.38
CA SER A 204 -5.79 -11.21 32.77
C SER A 204 -5.08 -12.02 33.85
N LYS A 205 -3.73 -12.12 33.80
CA LYS A 205 -2.94 -12.87 34.79
C LYS A 205 -2.84 -12.18 36.15
N LYS A 206 -2.87 -10.83 36.20
CA LYS A 206 -2.93 -10.10 37.49
C LYS A 206 -4.24 -10.35 38.24
N VAL A 207 -5.37 -10.49 37.55
CA VAL A 207 -6.67 -10.74 38.19
C VAL A 207 -6.71 -12.14 38.84
N ASN A 208 -6.10 -13.14 38.21
CA ASN A 208 -6.05 -14.51 38.77
C ASN A 208 -5.06 -14.66 39.93
N SER A 209 -3.95 -13.91 39.95
CA SER A 209 -3.01 -13.94 41.06
C SER A 209 -3.52 -13.19 42.30
N THR A 210 -4.25 -12.09 42.11
CA THR A 210 -4.91 -11.38 43.24
C THR A 210 -6.05 -12.21 43.82
N GLN A 211 -6.87 -12.87 43.00
CA GLN A 211 -7.94 -13.75 43.51
C GLN A 211 -7.42 -14.94 44.33
N LYS A 212 -6.25 -15.49 43.97
CA LYS A 212 -5.59 -16.53 44.78
C LYS A 212 -5.07 -15.99 46.11
N LEU A 213 -4.53 -14.77 46.12
CA LEU A 213 -4.07 -14.12 47.35
C LEU A 213 -5.24 -13.76 48.26
N ASP A 214 -6.34 -13.24 47.71
CA ASP A 214 -7.57 -12.91 48.45
C ASP A 214 -8.21 -14.17 49.05
N SER A 215 -8.26 -15.27 48.29
CA SER A 215 -8.76 -16.57 48.79
C SER A 215 -7.87 -17.17 49.90
N ILE A 216 -6.55 -16.95 49.86
CA ILE A 216 -5.63 -17.40 50.91
C ILE A 216 -5.77 -16.49 52.14
N LEU A 217 -5.99 -15.19 51.95
CA LEU A 217 -6.19 -14.24 53.03
C LEU A 217 -7.50 -14.53 53.78
N ASP A 218 -8.60 -14.78 53.08
CA ASP A 218 -9.89 -15.18 53.68
C ASP A 218 -9.80 -16.49 54.48
N GLN A 219 -9.00 -17.45 54.01
CA GLN A 219 -8.72 -18.70 54.74
C GLN A 219 -7.87 -18.49 56.00
N LEU A 220 -7.02 -17.46 56.03
CA LEU A 220 -6.19 -17.12 57.19
C LEU A 220 -6.91 -16.21 58.19
N THR A 221 -7.89 -15.41 57.75
CA THR A 221 -8.69 -14.53 58.61
C THR A 221 -9.98 -15.17 59.13
N GLY A 222 -10.37 -16.34 58.59
CA GLY A 222 -11.62 -17.03 58.90
C GLY A 222 -11.61 -17.93 60.15
N ASP A 223 -10.46 -18.16 60.79
CA ASP A 223 -10.32 -19.11 61.91
C ASP A 223 -10.09 -18.45 63.29
N ASP A 224 -10.10 -17.12 63.39
CA ASP A 224 -9.90 -16.40 64.67
C ASP A 224 -11.09 -15.49 65.03
N ASN A 225 -12.33 -16.01 64.98
CA ASN A 225 -13.44 -15.47 65.78
C ASN A 225 -14.40 -16.60 66.17
N GLU A 226 -14.46 -16.87 67.48
CA GLU A 226 -15.53 -17.59 68.19
C GLU A 226 -16.95 -17.17 67.76
#